data_AF-A0A818FJE4-F1
#
_entry.id   AF-A0A818FJE4-F1
#
_cell.length_a   1.000
_cell.length_b   1.000
_cell.length_c   1.000
_cell.angle_alpha   90.00
_cell.angle_beta   90.00
_cell.angle_gamma   90.00
#
_symmetry.space_group_name_H-M   'P 1'
#
loop_
_entity.id
_entity.type
_entity.pdbx_description
1 polymer ?
#
loop_
_entity_poly.entity_id
_entity_poly.type
_entity_poly.pdbx_seq_one_letter_code
_entity_poly.pdbx_strand_id
1 'polypeptide(L)'
;MVHHLVFFACNPTAKFDDNNLPYGVRDDHYQELSACFTGTSTILAVGGETLVEFPEEAGYPVGGDFATKYYMLEIHYNNPKLTPNRRDNTGIRFYIGKQLRQYDIGYMSFGTVVSALALAIPPKVERFIVDSYCPSGFSKMYILIDHCQGGERTTDEMCFHQLTYYPRQDNLNACFTLNHPDAWHAISNLALTISNYTETVDWINKIEWTPTLAAQWQEFYNHASRLIRRNCIWEPTIKTDSRRIGQ
;
A
#
# COMPACT_ATOMS: atom_id res chain seq x y z
N MET A 1 -11.44 8.69 -14.14
CA MET A 1 -12.46 8.75 -13.07
C MET A 1 -12.07 7.73 -12.03
N VAL A 2 -12.25 6.44 -12.27
CA VAL A 2 -11.52 5.42 -11.49
C VAL A 2 -10.02 5.63 -11.70
N HIS A 3 -9.28 5.84 -10.61
CA HIS A 3 -7.83 6.00 -10.60
C HIS A 3 -7.14 4.71 -10.17
N HIS A 4 -7.65 4.10 -9.11
CA HIS A 4 -7.30 2.73 -8.75
C HIS A 4 -8.45 2.08 -7.99
N LEU A 5 -8.34 0.77 -7.85
CA LEU A 5 -9.23 -0.07 -7.06
C LEU A 5 -8.39 -0.98 -6.18
N VAL A 6 -8.87 -1.22 -4.97
CA VAL A 6 -8.25 -2.12 -4.00
C VAL A 6 -9.28 -3.18 -3.62
N PHE A 7 -8.90 -4.43 -3.79
CA PHE A 7 -9.72 -5.56 -3.43
C PHE A 7 -9.14 -6.24 -2.20
N PHE A 8 -9.94 -6.32 -1.15
CA PHE A 8 -9.56 -6.93 0.12
C PHE A 8 -10.27 -8.25 0.29
N ALA A 9 -9.50 -9.28 0.60
CA ALA A 9 -9.96 -10.47 1.27
C ALA A 9 -9.84 -10.22 2.78
N CYS A 10 -10.97 -10.07 3.48
CA CYS A 10 -10.96 -9.70 4.88
C CYS A 10 -10.38 -10.82 5.75
N ASN A 11 -10.03 -10.53 7.01
CA ASN A 11 -9.59 -11.56 7.94
C ASN A 11 -10.63 -12.72 7.99
N PRO A 12 -10.22 -14.01 7.94
CA PRO A 12 -11.17 -15.13 7.99
C PRO A 12 -12.10 -15.15 9.21
N THR A 13 -11.69 -14.50 10.30
CA THR A 13 -12.49 -14.34 11.53
C THR A 13 -13.47 -13.17 11.50
N ALA A 14 -13.46 -12.36 10.43
CA ALA A 14 -14.38 -11.24 10.27
C ALA A 14 -15.84 -11.71 10.28
N LYS A 15 -16.68 -10.96 11.00
CA LYS A 15 -18.12 -11.20 11.09
C LYS A 15 -18.82 -9.88 10.78
N PHE A 16 -19.64 -9.89 9.74
CA PHE A 16 -20.53 -8.78 9.41
C PHE A 16 -21.98 -9.25 9.47
N ASP A 17 -22.91 -8.31 9.58
CA ASP A 17 -24.32 -8.60 9.37
C ASP A 17 -24.58 -8.64 7.86
N ASP A 18 -24.91 -9.83 7.33
CA ASP A 18 -25.15 -10.03 5.90
C ASP A 18 -26.32 -9.17 5.38
N ASN A 19 -27.23 -8.73 6.25
CA ASN A 19 -28.35 -7.86 5.87
C ASN A 19 -27.98 -6.36 5.90
N ASN A 20 -26.84 -6.02 6.50
CA ASN A 20 -26.42 -4.63 6.71
C ASN A 20 -24.89 -4.50 6.58
N LEU A 21 -24.38 -4.83 5.40
CA LEU A 21 -22.96 -4.67 5.10
C LEU A 21 -22.60 -3.18 4.99
N PRO A 22 -21.48 -2.74 5.60
CA PRO A 22 -21.03 -1.35 5.52
C PRO A 22 -20.63 -0.98 4.09
N TYR A 23 -21.03 0.21 3.64
CA TYR A 23 -20.69 0.76 2.33
C TYR A 23 -20.68 2.30 2.39
N GLY A 24 -19.85 2.94 1.56
CA GLY A 24 -19.79 4.40 1.48
C GLY A 24 -18.37 4.93 1.56
N VAL A 25 -18.21 6.09 2.18
CA VAL A 25 -16.90 6.71 2.39
C VAL A 25 -16.12 5.88 3.41
N ARG A 26 -14.88 5.54 3.08
CA ARG A 26 -14.02 4.67 3.91
C ARG A 26 -13.90 5.16 5.35
N ASP A 27 -13.71 6.47 5.56
CA ASP A 27 -13.47 7.04 6.89
C ASP A 27 -14.68 6.87 7.83
N ASP A 28 -15.90 6.92 7.30
CA ASP A 28 -17.13 6.75 8.08
C ASP A 28 -17.30 5.32 8.61
N HIS A 29 -16.69 4.35 7.92
CA HIS A 29 -16.81 2.91 8.21
C HIS A 29 -15.49 2.28 8.64
N TYR A 30 -14.46 3.07 8.95
CA TYR A 30 -13.10 2.58 9.16
C TYR A 30 -13.00 1.52 10.27
N GLN A 31 -13.73 1.72 11.38
CA GLN A 31 -13.74 0.79 12.50
C GLN A 31 -14.45 -0.53 12.16
N GLU A 32 -15.61 -0.44 11.51
CA GLU A 32 -16.41 -1.59 11.07
C GLU A 32 -15.62 -2.44 10.06
N LEU A 33 -14.89 -1.79 9.15
CA LEU A 33 -14.10 -2.42 8.09
C LEU A 33 -12.66 -2.79 8.52
N SER A 34 -12.29 -2.59 9.78
CA SER A 34 -10.93 -2.85 10.30
C SER A 34 -10.44 -4.29 10.04
N ALA A 35 -11.34 -5.26 10.06
CA ALA A 35 -11.03 -6.65 9.75
C ALA A 35 -10.62 -6.87 8.28
N CYS A 36 -11.04 -5.99 7.37
CA CYS A 36 -10.65 -6.02 5.97
C CYS A 36 -9.27 -5.38 5.74
N PHE A 37 -8.97 -4.27 6.42
CA PHE A 37 -7.65 -3.62 6.36
C PHE A 37 -6.52 -4.46 6.98
N THR A 38 -6.84 -5.44 7.82
CA THR A 38 -5.88 -6.40 8.38
C THR A 38 -5.75 -7.69 7.57
N GLY A 39 -6.58 -7.85 6.53
CA GLY A 39 -6.61 -9.01 5.64
C GLY A 39 -5.53 -8.99 4.56
N THR A 40 -5.83 -9.64 3.44
CA THR A 40 -4.98 -9.63 2.23
C THR A 40 -5.60 -8.70 1.21
N SER A 41 -4.80 -7.93 0.46
CA SER A 41 -5.33 -7.06 -0.60
C SER A 41 -4.54 -7.15 -1.89
N THR A 42 -5.24 -6.89 -3.00
CA THR A 42 -4.66 -6.65 -4.31
C THR A 42 -5.10 -5.28 -4.85
N ILE A 43 -4.28 -4.64 -5.68
CA ILE A 43 -4.49 -3.28 -6.18
C ILE A 43 -4.39 -3.30 -7.70
N LEU A 44 -5.36 -2.68 -8.37
CA LEU A 44 -5.26 -2.37 -9.80
C LEU A 44 -5.30 -0.86 -9.95
N ALA A 45 -4.32 -0.31 -10.66
CA ALA A 45 -4.19 1.13 -10.91
C ALA A 45 -4.18 1.42 -12.42
N VAL A 46 -4.39 2.68 -12.80
CA VAL A 46 -4.20 3.11 -14.19
C VAL A 46 -2.82 2.67 -14.69
N GLY A 47 -2.77 2.04 -15.87
CA GLY A 47 -1.54 1.55 -16.49
C GLY A 47 -1.10 0.16 -16.02
N GLY A 48 -1.76 -0.42 -15.01
CA GLY A 48 -1.58 -1.82 -14.63
C GLY A 48 -2.28 -2.79 -15.58
N GLU A 49 -1.84 -4.05 -15.58
CA GLU A 49 -2.50 -5.11 -16.34
C GLU A 49 -3.89 -5.39 -15.77
N THR A 50 -4.89 -5.49 -16.64
CA THR A 50 -6.29 -5.70 -16.23
C THR A 50 -6.68 -7.16 -16.08
N LEU A 51 -5.78 -8.08 -16.45
CA LEU A 51 -5.94 -9.51 -16.33
C LEU A 51 -4.76 -10.07 -15.54
N VAL A 52 -5.05 -10.75 -14.42
CA VAL A 52 -4.03 -11.45 -13.64
C VAL A 52 -4.29 -12.94 -13.80
N GLU A 53 -3.45 -13.61 -14.57
CA GLU A 53 -3.50 -15.07 -14.71
C GLU A 53 -2.56 -15.73 -13.70
N PHE A 54 -3.10 -16.66 -12.90
CA PHE A 54 -2.26 -17.45 -12.00
C PHE A 54 -1.70 -18.69 -12.71
N PRO A 55 -0.45 -19.10 -12.39
CA PRO A 55 0.15 -20.34 -12.87
C PRO A 55 -0.74 -21.56 -12.60
N GLU A 56 -0.67 -22.59 -13.46
CA GLU A 56 -1.55 -23.77 -13.36
C GLU A 56 -1.51 -24.43 -11.97
N GLU A 57 -0.34 -24.43 -11.33
CA GLU A 57 -0.12 -25.02 -10.01
C GLU A 57 -0.61 -24.15 -8.84
N ALA A 58 -0.94 -22.88 -9.04
CA ALA A 58 -1.22 -21.93 -7.96
C ALA A 58 -2.53 -21.16 -8.14
N GLY A 59 -3.29 -20.96 -7.05
CA GLY A 59 -4.55 -20.22 -7.07
C GLY A 59 -4.85 -19.54 -5.75
N TYR A 60 -5.80 -18.60 -5.73
CA TYR A 60 -6.23 -17.98 -4.49
C TYR A 60 -7.45 -18.75 -3.92
N PRO A 61 -7.38 -19.31 -2.70
CA PRO A 61 -8.50 -20.05 -2.13
C PRO A 61 -9.65 -19.10 -1.77
N VAL A 62 -10.86 -19.46 -2.17
CA VAL A 62 -12.09 -18.68 -1.90
C VAL A 62 -13.16 -19.58 -1.29
N GLY A 63 -13.80 -19.12 -0.21
CA GLY A 63 -14.85 -19.86 0.51
C GLY A 63 -14.35 -21.03 1.37
N GLY A 64 -15.29 -21.74 1.99
CA GLY A 64 -15.01 -22.79 2.97
C GLY A 64 -14.73 -22.27 4.38
N ASP A 65 -14.30 -23.15 5.28
CA ASP A 65 -14.14 -22.82 6.71
C ASP A 65 -12.85 -22.05 7.04
N PHE A 66 -11.88 -22.05 6.13
CA PHE A 66 -10.54 -21.48 6.33
C PHE A 66 -10.26 -20.23 5.49
N ALA A 67 -10.99 -20.03 4.39
CA ALA A 67 -10.81 -18.84 3.55
C ALA A 67 -11.67 -17.69 4.06
N THR A 68 -11.40 -16.50 3.54
CA THR A 68 -12.25 -15.35 3.85
C THR A 68 -13.66 -15.53 3.32
N LYS A 69 -14.64 -15.10 4.13
CA LYS A 69 -16.06 -15.07 3.77
C LYS A 69 -16.47 -13.73 3.16
N TYR A 70 -15.79 -12.66 3.56
CA TYR A 70 -16.13 -11.30 3.17
C TYR A 70 -15.02 -10.68 2.35
N TYR A 71 -15.45 -9.95 1.32
CA TYR A 71 -14.57 -9.20 0.46
C TYR A 71 -15.02 -7.76 0.42
N MET A 72 -14.06 -6.84 0.36
CA MET A 72 -14.32 -5.41 0.27
C MET A 72 -13.67 -4.87 -1.01
N LEU A 73 -14.41 -4.06 -1.75
CA LEU A 73 -13.90 -3.32 -2.89
C LEU A 73 -13.86 -1.84 -2.53
N GLU A 74 -12.66 -1.27 -2.52
CA GLU A 74 -12.42 0.16 -2.38
C GLU A 74 -12.07 0.74 -3.75
N ILE A 75 -12.67 1.88 -4.10
CA ILE A 75 -12.44 2.54 -5.39
C ILE A 75 -12.06 4.00 -5.14
N HIS A 76 -10.88 4.39 -5.61
CA HIS A 76 -10.47 5.78 -5.60
C HIS A 76 -10.90 6.45 -6.91
N TYR A 77 -11.85 7.38 -6.80
CA TYR A 77 -12.29 8.22 -7.89
C TYR A 77 -11.52 9.55 -7.92
N ASN A 78 -10.79 9.81 -9.01
CA ASN A 78 -10.26 11.12 -9.35
C ASN A 78 -11.25 11.85 -10.28
N ASN A 79 -11.97 12.84 -9.73
CA ASN A 79 -12.97 13.67 -10.42
C ASN A 79 -12.57 15.16 -10.47
N PRO A 80 -11.49 15.54 -11.18
CA PRO A 80 -10.98 16.91 -11.14
C PRO A 80 -11.93 17.94 -11.76
N LYS A 81 -12.83 17.48 -12.65
CA LYS A 81 -13.84 18.33 -13.31
C LYS A 81 -15.14 18.44 -12.50
N LEU A 82 -15.21 17.83 -11.32
CA LEU A 82 -16.39 17.78 -10.45
C LEU A 82 -17.68 17.47 -11.21
N THR A 83 -17.60 16.52 -12.15
CA THR A 83 -18.73 16.22 -13.03
C THR A 83 -19.88 15.62 -12.20
N PRO A 84 -21.05 16.28 -12.13
CA PRO A 84 -22.15 15.82 -11.29
C PRO A 84 -22.87 14.62 -11.91
N ASN A 85 -23.61 13.88 -11.08
CA ASN A 85 -24.54 12.82 -11.49
C ASN A 85 -23.94 11.70 -12.35
N ARG A 86 -22.62 11.48 -12.28
CA ARG A 86 -21.98 10.38 -12.99
C ARG A 86 -22.29 9.06 -12.29
N ARG A 87 -22.83 8.11 -13.04
CA ARG A 87 -23.02 6.73 -12.59
C ARG A 87 -21.81 5.90 -12.99
N ASP A 88 -21.33 5.10 -12.05
CA ASP A 88 -20.24 4.16 -12.24
C ASP A 88 -20.74 2.74 -11.99
N ASN A 89 -20.19 1.75 -12.68
CA ASN A 89 -20.52 0.34 -12.50
C ASN A 89 -19.25 -0.52 -12.61
N THR A 90 -18.15 0.00 -12.05
CA THR A 90 -16.85 -0.65 -12.01
C THR A 90 -16.86 -1.82 -11.01
N GLY A 91 -16.18 -2.90 -11.37
CA GLY A 91 -16.02 -4.05 -10.49
C GLY A 91 -14.93 -4.99 -11.00
N ILE A 92 -14.76 -6.10 -10.30
CA ILE A 92 -13.79 -7.15 -10.62
C ILE A 92 -14.54 -8.41 -11.01
N ARG A 93 -14.07 -9.08 -12.06
CA ARG A 93 -14.59 -10.39 -12.47
C ARG A 93 -13.61 -11.47 -12.06
N PHE A 94 -14.11 -12.46 -11.31
CA PHE A 94 -13.33 -13.63 -10.90
C PHE A 94 -13.66 -14.84 -11.76
N TYR A 95 -12.64 -15.64 -12.09
CA TYR A 95 -12.78 -16.95 -12.69
C TYR A 95 -12.41 -18.01 -11.63
N ILE A 96 -13.41 -18.73 -11.13
CA ILE A 96 -13.26 -19.61 -9.96
C ILE A 96 -13.38 -21.07 -10.41
N GLY A 97 -12.35 -21.86 -10.12
CA GLY A 97 -12.35 -23.31 -10.31
C GLY A 97 -13.06 -24.04 -9.17
N LYS A 98 -13.49 -25.28 -9.42
CA LYS A 98 -14.14 -26.13 -8.38
C LYS A 98 -13.15 -26.87 -7.49
N GLN A 99 -11.88 -26.93 -7.88
CA GLN A 99 -10.83 -27.68 -7.18
C GLN A 99 -9.72 -26.72 -6.75
N LEU A 100 -9.17 -26.96 -5.56
CA LEU A 100 -7.99 -26.25 -5.10
C LEU A 100 -6.79 -26.61 -5.97
N ARG A 101 -5.92 -25.63 -6.21
CA ARG A 101 -4.63 -25.84 -6.87
C ARG A 101 -3.59 -26.29 -5.84
N GLN A 102 -2.41 -26.70 -6.30
CA GLN A 102 -1.36 -27.24 -5.44
C GLN A 102 -0.83 -26.20 -4.43
N TYR A 103 -0.75 -24.94 -4.84
CA TYR A 103 -0.24 -23.85 -4.01
C TYR A 103 -1.23 -22.70 -3.89
N ASP A 104 -1.29 -22.11 -2.70
CA ASP A 104 -2.05 -20.89 -2.48
C ASP A 104 -1.24 -19.67 -2.93
N ILE A 105 -1.91 -18.73 -3.58
CA ILE A 105 -1.39 -17.40 -3.91
C ILE A 105 -1.44 -16.51 -2.67
N GLY A 106 -0.33 -15.82 -2.41
CA GLY A 106 -0.22 -14.73 -1.44
C GLY A 106 -0.03 -13.39 -2.14
N TYR A 107 -0.51 -12.33 -1.48
CA TYR A 107 -0.22 -10.95 -1.85
C TYR A 107 0.55 -10.28 -0.71
N MET A 108 1.65 -9.61 -1.05
CA MET A 108 2.43 -8.83 -0.10
C MET A 108 2.55 -7.39 -0.60
N SER A 109 2.07 -6.45 0.20
CA SER A 109 2.35 -5.04 0.00
C SER A 109 3.64 -4.66 0.72
N PHE A 110 4.55 -3.91 0.10
CA PHE A 110 5.78 -3.48 0.76
C PHE A 110 6.22 -2.09 0.31
N GLY A 111 6.97 -1.38 1.15
CA GLY A 111 7.40 -0.02 0.82
C GLY A 111 7.57 0.86 2.06
N THR A 112 7.36 2.15 1.88
CA THR A 112 7.28 3.12 2.96
C THR A 112 5.83 3.28 3.40
N VAL A 113 5.58 3.43 4.70
CA VAL A 113 4.23 3.75 5.20
C VAL A 113 3.69 4.98 4.46
N VAL A 114 2.45 4.94 3.99
CA VAL A 114 1.81 6.08 3.32
C VAL A 114 1.36 7.09 4.39
N SER A 115 2.29 7.92 4.85
CA SER A 115 2.00 9.02 5.78
C SER A 115 3.03 10.14 5.66
N ALA A 116 2.63 11.34 6.06
CA ALA A 116 3.50 12.50 6.01
C ALA A 116 4.70 12.40 6.96
N LEU A 117 4.59 11.60 8.04
CA LEU A 117 5.71 11.28 8.95
C LEU A 117 6.73 10.34 8.31
N ALA A 118 6.28 9.46 7.42
CA ALA A 118 7.11 8.42 6.81
C ALA A 118 7.78 8.89 5.53
N LEU A 119 7.09 9.76 4.78
CA LEU A 119 7.47 10.23 3.46
C LEU A 119 7.17 11.74 3.35
N ALA A 120 8.21 12.53 3.16
CA ALA A 120 8.13 13.96 2.94
C ALA A 120 9.26 14.36 1.99
N ILE A 121 8.91 14.63 0.73
CA ILE A 121 9.88 15.03 -0.30
C ILE A 121 9.97 16.57 -0.32
N PRO A 122 11.16 17.16 -0.16
CA PRO A 122 11.34 18.59 -0.28
C PRO A 122 10.95 19.10 -1.68
N PRO A 123 10.34 20.29 -1.82
CA PRO A 123 10.03 20.86 -3.11
C PRO A 123 11.29 21.27 -3.88
N LYS A 124 11.22 21.25 -5.22
CA LYS A 124 12.28 21.74 -6.14
C LYS A 124 13.62 20.99 -6.06
N VAL A 125 13.64 19.80 -5.47
CA VAL A 125 14.77 18.88 -5.60
C VAL A 125 14.63 18.11 -6.92
N GLU A 126 15.72 17.95 -7.67
CA GLU A 126 15.73 17.19 -8.92
C GLU A 126 15.60 15.68 -8.67
N ARG A 127 16.09 15.21 -7.51
CA ARG A 127 16.04 13.81 -7.13
C ARG A 127 16.00 13.67 -5.62
N PHE A 128 15.08 12.85 -5.13
CA PHE A 128 15.00 12.45 -3.73
C PHE A 128 14.81 10.94 -3.65
N ILE A 129 15.65 10.25 -2.88
CA ILE A 129 15.65 8.79 -2.80
C ILE A 129 15.06 8.36 -1.46
N VAL A 130 14.05 7.50 -1.53
CA VAL A 130 13.41 6.90 -0.36
C VAL A 130 13.57 5.40 -0.44
N ASP A 131 14.47 4.88 0.39
CA ASP A 131 14.68 3.44 0.49
C ASP A 131 13.77 2.81 1.54
N SER A 132 13.11 1.72 1.18
CA SER A 132 12.34 0.86 2.07
C SER A 132 12.95 -0.53 2.15
N TYR A 133 12.82 -1.17 3.31
CA TYR A 133 13.50 -2.44 3.62
C TYR A 133 12.56 -3.41 4.30
N CYS A 134 12.42 -4.60 3.72
CA CYS A 134 11.84 -5.73 4.42
C CYS A 134 12.97 -6.67 4.90
N PRO A 135 12.97 -7.17 6.16
CA PRO A 135 14.00 -8.07 6.69
C PRO A 135 13.99 -9.45 6.04
N SER A 136 14.38 -9.53 4.78
CA SER A 136 14.45 -10.74 3.99
C SER A 136 15.83 -10.67 3.35
N GLY A 137 16.68 -11.69 3.52
CA GLY A 137 18.07 -11.67 3.04
C GLY A 137 18.21 -11.04 1.65
N PHE A 138 18.63 -9.77 1.63
CA PHE A 138 18.95 -8.92 0.48
C PHE A 138 18.03 -8.98 -0.75
N SER A 139 17.14 -7.99 -0.86
CA SER A 139 16.89 -7.36 -2.17
C SER A 139 16.58 -5.87 -1.97
N LYS A 140 17.54 -5.01 -2.37
CA LYS A 140 17.33 -3.56 -2.48
C LYS A 140 16.48 -3.31 -3.72
N MET A 141 15.29 -2.76 -3.55
CA MET A 141 14.47 -2.27 -4.66
C MET A 141 14.62 -0.75 -4.71
N TYR A 142 15.18 -0.24 -5.82
CA TYR A 142 15.33 1.19 -6.06
C TYR A 142 14.15 1.65 -6.90
N ILE A 143 13.35 2.58 -6.38
CA ILE A 143 12.30 3.25 -7.15
C ILE A 143 12.63 4.73 -7.22
N LEU A 144 12.68 5.25 -8.44
CA LEU A 144 12.84 6.67 -8.71
C LEU A 144 11.45 7.28 -8.81
N ILE A 145 11.11 8.19 -7.90
CA ILE A 145 9.86 8.97 -7.95
C ILE A 145 10.24 10.45 -7.92
N ASP A 146 9.50 11.26 -8.67
CA ASP A 146 9.70 12.70 -8.84
C ASP A 146 8.54 13.45 -8.14
N HIS A 147 8.86 14.29 -7.15
CA HIS A 147 7.98 15.12 -6.28
C HIS A 147 7.02 14.42 -5.29
N CYS A 148 6.50 15.18 -4.29
CA CYS A 148 5.33 15.01 -3.36
C CYS A 148 5.48 14.43 -1.92
N GLN A 149 4.53 14.79 -1.04
CA GLN A 149 4.44 14.39 0.38
C GLN A 149 3.72 13.04 0.53
N GLY A 150 4.04 12.21 1.51
CA GLY A 150 3.38 10.93 1.72
C GLY A 150 1.91 11.03 2.14
N GLY A 151 1.01 10.40 1.39
CA GLY A 151 -0.43 10.45 1.70
C GLY A 151 -1.32 9.82 0.63
N GLU A 152 -2.63 9.80 0.89
CA GLU A 152 -3.61 9.15 0.01
C GLU A 152 -4.26 10.07 -1.02
N ARG A 153 -3.95 11.38 -0.97
CA ARG A 153 -4.54 12.38 -1.86
C ARG A 153 -3.83 12.42 -3.22
N THR A 154 -4.50 13.02 -4.20
CA THR A 154 -3.91 13.25 -5.54
C THR A 154 -2.73 14.22 -5.56
N THR A 155 -2.50 14.95 -4.46
CA THR A 155 -1.35 15.85 -4.25
C THR A 155 -0.21 15.21 -3.47
N ASP A 156 -0.40 13.95 -3.06
CA ASP A 156 0.49 13.22 -2.20
C ASP A 156 1.13 12.07 -3.00
N GLU A 157 2.33 11.65 -2.60
CA GLU A 157 2.99 10.45 -3.09
C GLU A 157 2.67 9.23 -2.23
N MET A 158 2.81 8.07 -2.88
CA MET A 158 2.93 6.80 -2.21
C MET A 158 4.14 6.05 -2.75
N CYS A 159 4.98 5.52 -1.86
CA CYS A 159 6.07 4.61 -2.22
C CYS A 159 5.74 3.21 -1.69
N PHE A 160 4.91 2.47 -2.42
CA PHE A 160 4.60 1.08 -2.10
C PHE A 160 4.46 0.22 -3.37
N HIS A 161 4.68 -1.07 -3.18
CA HIS A 161 4.68 -2.11 -4.19
C HIS A 161 3.78 -3.24 -3.75
N GLN A 162 3.28 -3.99 -4.72
CA GLN A 162 2.54 -5.21 -4.48
C GLN A 162 3.22 -6.38 -5.18
N LEU A 163 3.44 -7.45 -4.43
CA LEU A 163 3.96 -8.70 -4.92
C LEU A 163 2.86 -9.77 -4.85
N THR A 164 2.67 -10.49 -5.95
CA THR A 164 1.92 -11.74 -5.97
C THR A 164 2.93 -12.90 -5.92
N TYR A 165 2.76 -13.85 -5.00
CA TYR A 165 3.73 -14.94 -4.80
C TYR A 165 3.04 -16.25 -4.42
N TYR A 166 3.77 -17.37 -4.52
CA TYR A 166 3.34 -18.69 -4.02
C TYR A 166 4.57 -19.55 -3.67
N PRO A 167 4.48 -20.47 -2.68
CA PRO A 167 3.34 -20.72 -1.82
C PRO A 167 3.10 -19.61 -0.79
N ARG A 168 1.83 -19.25 -0.57
CA ARG A 168 1.38 -18.24 0.40
C ARG A 168 1.93 -18.51 1.79
N GLN A 169 2.26 -17.44 2.52
CA GLN A 169 2.66 -17.47 3.93
C GLN A 169 1.66 -16.66 4.76
N ASP A 170 1.18 -17.20 5.88
CA ASP A 170 0.06 -16.61 6.64
C ASP A 170 0.37 -15.26 7.31
N ASN A 171 1.64 -14.89 7.44
CA ASN A 171 2.09 -13.64 8.07
C ASN A 171 2.89 -12.73 7.12
N LEU A 172 2.81 -12.96 5.80
CA LEU A 172 3.53 -12.18 4.78
C LEU A 172 2.53 -11.46 3.88
N ASN A 173 1.80 -10.50 4.45
CA ASN A 173 0.81 -9.68 3.74
C ASN A 173 1.23 -8.21 3.58
N ALA A 174 2.07 -7.70 4.48
CA ALA A 174 2.51 -6.32 4.48
C ALA A 174 3.89 -6.17 5.11
N CYS A 175 4.78 -5.41 4.47
CA CYS A 175 6.09 -5.08 4.99
C CYS A 175 6.44 -3.62 4.72
N PHE A 176 6.19 -2.76 5.71
CA PHE A 176 6.40 -1.32 5.58
C PHE A 176 7.46 -0.81 6.53
N THR A 177 8.32 0.08 6.03
CA THR A 177 9.26 0.85 6.84
C THR A 177 8.71 2.21 7.21
N LEU A 178 9.06 2.63 8.42
CA LEU A 178 8.77 3.95 8.96
C LEU A 178 10.06 4.53 9.53
N ASN A 179 10.37 5.79 9.22
CA ASN A 179 11.58 6.48 9.74
C ASN A 179 11.38 7.00 11.19
N HIS A 180 10.51 6.35 11.96
CA HIS A 180 9.86 6.87 13.18
C HIS A 180 10.77 7.36 14.31
N PRO A 181 11.84 6.65 14.75
CA PRO A 181 12.58 7.04 15.94
C PRO A 181 13.32 8.36 15.67
N ASP A 182 13.98 8.45 14.52
CA ASP A 182 14.80 9.61 14.20
C ASP A 182 13.98 10.76 13.63
N ALA A 183 12.87 10.50 12.92
CA ALA A 183 11.94 11.54 12.47
C ALA A 183 11.28 12.22 13.67
N TRP A 184 10.82 11.43 14.65
CA TRP A 184 10.26 11.96 15.88
C TRP A 184 11.31 12.70 16.72
N HIS A 185 12.54 12.19 16.80
CA HIS A 185 13.62 12.92 17.47
C HIS A 185 13.96 14.25 16.75
N ALA A 186 14.02 14.28 15.42
CA ALA A 186 14.20 15.51 14.64
C ALA A 186 13.05 16.51 14.87
N ILE A 187 11.80 16.05 14.90
CA ILE A 187 10.61 16.86 15.19
C ILE A 187 10.62 17.37 16.64
N SER A 188 10.97 16.52 17.61
CA SER A 188 11.00 16.88 19.03
C SER A 188 12.11 17.89 19.37
N ASN A 189 13.26 17.82 18.67
CA ASN A 189 14.34 18.81 18.78
C ASN A 189 13.97 20.18 18.17
N LEU A 190 12.92 20.23 17.33
CA LEU A 190 12.32 21.47 16.82
C LEU A 190 11.20 22.01 17.74
N ALA A 191 11.03 21.43 18.94
CA ALA A 191 10.07 21.83 19.98
C ALA A 191 8.58 21.76 19.56
N LEU A 192 8.20 20.79 18.73
CA LEU A 192 6.83 20.63 18.26
C LEU A 192 6.14 19.42 18.91
N THR A 193 4.99 19.64 19.53
CA THR A 193 4.08 18.60 20.00
C THR A 193 3.14 18.21 18.85
N ILE A 194 3.56 17.29 17.98
CA ILE A 194 2.74 16.82 16.85
C ILE A 194 2.01 15.54 17.27
N SER A 195 0.69 15.58 17.42
CA SER A 195 -0.12 14.47 17.95
C SER A 195 -0.91 13.69 16.89
N ASN A 196 -1.09 14.26 15.69
CA ASN A 196 -1.91 13.68 14.63
C ASN A 196 -1.40 13.99 13.20
N TYR A 197 -1.99 13.32 12.20
CA TYR A 197 -1.62 13.43 10.77
C TYR A 197 -1.74 14.86 10.24
N THR A 198 -2.84 15.56 10.56
CA THR A 198 -3.08 16.93 10.10
C THR A 198 -2.02 17.89 10.61
N GLU A 199 -1.66 17.81 11.89
CA GLU A 199 -0.58 18.61 12.47
C GLU A 199 0.77 18.32 11.83
N THR A 200 1.03 17.06 11.46
CA THR A 200 2.25 16.69 10.74
C THR A 200 2.31 17.34 9.37
N VAL A 201 1.23 17.24 8.60
CA VAL A 201 1.13 17.82 7.25
C VAL A 201 1.27 19.34 7.32
N ASP A 202 0.57 19.98 8.25
CA ASP A 202 0.63 21.43 8.47
C ASP A 202 2.03 21.89 8.85
N TRP A 203 2.75 21.10 9.64
CA TRP A 203 4.14 21.40 9.97
C TRP A 203 5.06 21.31 8.76
N ILE A 204 5.01 20.22 7.99
CA ILE A 204 5.85 20.04 6.78
C ILE A 204 5.61 21.18 5.79
N ASN A 205 4.35 21.61 5.64
CA ASN A 205 3.97 22.72 4.77
C ASN A 205 4.53 24.08 5.22
N LYS A 206 4.89 24.24 6.49
CA LYS A 206 5.46 25.48 7.04
C LYS A 206 7.00 25.51 6.97
N ILE A 207 7.64 24.42 6.57
CA ILE A 207 9.10 24.37 6.44
C ILE A 207 9.55 25.23 5.26
N GLU A 208 10.48 26.16 5.50
CA GLU A 208 11.17 26.88 4.44
C GLU A 208 12.32 26.02 3.88
N TRP A 209 12.07 25.37 2.75
CA TRP A 209 13.01 24.46 2.12
C TRP A 209 14.13 25.19 1.38
N THR A 210 15.29 25.27 2.02
CA THR A 210 16.54 25.68 1.36
C THR A 210 17.26 24.46 0.74
N PRO A 211 18.13 24.65 -0.27
CA PRO A 211 18.92 23.54 -0.83
C PRO A 211 19.73 22.79 0.23
N THR A 212 20.28 23.52 1.21
CA THR A 212 21.02 22.93 2.34
C THR A 212 20.12 22.07 3.22
N LEU A 213 18.92 22.57 3.57
CA LEU A 213 17.97 21.82 4.38
C LEU A 213 17.48 20.56 3.65
N ALA A 214 17.21 20.66 2.34
CA ALA A 214 16.81 19.52 1.53
C ALA A 214 17.90 18.44 1.48
N ALA A 215 19.18 18.83 1.37
CA ALA A 215 20.31 17.90 1.42
C ALA A 215 20.45 17.22 2.79
N GLN A 216 20.29 17.99 3.88
CA GLN A 216 20.27 17.43 5.25
C GLN A 216 19.10 16.45 5.44
N TRP A 217 17.95 16.76 4.84
CA TRP A 217 16.77 15.89 4.88
C TRP A 217 16.98 14.59 4.10
N GLN A 218 17.63 14.63 2.93
CA GLN A 218 18.05 13.41 2.22
C GLN A 218 19.01 12.58 3.07
N GLU A 219 19.96 13.23 3.75
CA GLU A 219 20.92 12.54 4.62
C GLU A 219 20.24 11.88 5.82
N PHE A 220 19.21 12.52 6.37
CA PHE A 220 18.33 11.93 7.36
C PHE A 220 17.65 10.65 6.83
N TYR A 221 17.04 10.67 5.63
CA TYR A 221 16.40 9.47 5.05
C TYR A 221 17.40 8.33 4.79
N ASN A 222 18.66 8.67 4.48
CA ASN A 222 19.71 7.69 4.24
C ASN A 222 20.13 6.96 5.54
N HIS A 223 20.17 7.68 6.67
CA HIS A 223 20.73 7.21 7.94
C HIS A 223 19.70 6.91 9.03
N ALA A 224 18.44 7.28 8.83
CA ALA A 224 17.38 7.06 9.82
C ALA A 224 17.21 5.57 10.15
N SER A 225 17.15 5.30 11.44
CA SER A 225 16.73 4.04 12.02
C SER A 225 15.32 3.73 11.54
N ARG A 226 15.15 2.64 10.81
CA ARG A 226 13.85 2.25 10.25
C ARG A 226 13.13 1.34 11.24
N LEU A 227 11.98 1.78 11.73
CA LEU A 227 11.03 0.88 12.37
C LEU A 227 10.32 0.08 11.29
N ILE A 228 10.29 -1.22 11.50
CA ILE A 228 9.62 -2.16 10.62
C ILE A 228 8.29 -2.47 11.28
N ARG A 229 7.20 -1.99 10.69
CA ARG A 229 5.86 -2.12 11.29
C ARG A 229 5.43 -3.59 11.40
N ARG A 230 5.98 -4.45 10.53
CA ARG A 230 5.80 -5.92 10.55
C ARG A 230 7.10 -6.59 10.12
N ASN A 231 7.72 -7.32 11.05
CA ASN A 231 8.89 -8.14 10.73
C ASN A 231 8.44 -9.35 9.91
N CYS A 232 9.03 -9.52 8.74
CA CYS A 232 8.78 -10.67 7.87
C CYS A 232 10.13 -11.19 7.38
N ILE A 233 10.46 -12.44 7.70
CA ILE A 233 11.65 -13.13 7.18
C ILE A 233 11.22 -13.92 5.95
N TRP A 234 11.85 -13.66 4.81
CA TRP A 234 11.52 -14.28 3.53
C TRP A 234 12.78 -14.46 2.65
N GLU A 235 12.79 -15.48 1.79
CA GLU A 235 13.88 -15.74 0.85
C GLU A 235 13.26 -16.13 -0.51
N PRO A 236 13.04 -15.17 -1.43
CA PRO A 236 12.43 -15.47 -2.72
C PRO A 236 13.37 -16.20 -3.67
N THR A 237 12.78 -17.06 -4.50
CA THR A 237 13.34 -17.37 -5.82
C THR A 237 12.47 -16.69 -6.88
N ILE A 238 13.02 -15.73 -7.62
CA ILE A 238 12.30 -15.03 -8.68
C ILE A 238 12.15 -15.97 -9.87
N LYS A 239 10.90 -16.34 -10.19
CA LYS A 239 10.56 -16.98 -11.47
C LYS A 239 10.12 -15.89 -12.44
N THR A 240 10.95 -15.55 -13.42
CA THR A 240 10.52 -14.71 -14.54
C THR A 240 9.76 -15.58 -15.54
N ASP A 241 8.44 -15.43 -15.62
CA ASP A 241 7.68 -16.01 -16.74
C ASP A 241 7.96 -15.18 -18.00
N SER A 242 8.56 -15.81 -19.01
CA SER A 242 8.94 -15.19 -20.29
C SER A 242 7.77 -14.94 -21.23
N ARG A 243 6.52 -15.13 -20.79
CA ARG A 243 5.33 -14.82 -21.57
C ARG A 243 5.11 -13.31 -21.68
N ARG A 244 5.93 -12.66 -22.52
CA ARG A 244 5.48 -11.48 -23.27
C ARG A 244 4.29 -11.95 -24.12
N ILE A 245 3.08 -11.65 -23.68
CA ILE A 245 1.92 -11.76 -24.56
C ILE A 245 2.05 -10.61 -25.56
N GLY A 246 2.19 -10.99 -26.83
CA GLY A 246 2.38 -10.07 -27.93
C GLY A 246 1.20 -9.10 -28.11
N GLN A 247 1.56 -7.98 -28.72
CA GLN A 247 0.76 -6.96 -29.43
C GLN A 247 -0.73 -7.25 -29.64
#